data_AF-A0AA37BRG2-F1
#
_entry.id   AF-A0AA37BRG2-F1
#
_cell.length_a   1.000
_cell.length_b   1.000
_cell.length_c   1.000
_cell.angle_alpha   90.00
_cell.angle_beta   90.00
_cell.angle_gamma   90.00
#
_symmetry.space_group_name_H-M   'P 1'
#
loop_
_entity.id
_entity.type
_entity.pdbx_description
1 polymer ?
#
loop_
_entity_poly.entity_id
_entity_poly.type
_entity_poly.pdbx_seq_one_letter_code
_entity_poly.pdbx_strand_id
1 'polypeptide(L)'
;MDTSAIVDTNVLIYAALSGIDVRRGVSEQLGIHRVFVPLCVLRELEALRKSVRHASLALEMASRMDTLESEGSGDDCIVSVASRTGMPVITDDAGLRARLRTMGIRTISMSRNGVFRYSRGRSLDGAEELSGPQGHKERGR
;
A
#
# COMPACT_ATOMS: atom_id res chain seq x y z
N MET A 1 8.77 -9.54 9.74
CA MET A 1 7.93 -8.35 9.97
C MET A 1 8.41 -7.25 9.04
N ASP A 2 7.52 -6.42 8.50
CA ASP A 2 7.95 -5.27 7.70
C ASP A 2 8.48 -4.17 8.59
N THR A 3 9.57 -3.55 8.16
CA THR A 3 10.15 -2.38 8.83
C THR A 3 9.83 -1.08 8.10
N SER A 4 9.27 -1.18 6.89
CA SER A 4 9.00 -0.06 5.98
C SER A 4 7.64 -0.24 5.28
N ALA A 5 6.99 0.88 4.94
CA ALA A 5 5.73 0.88 4.19
C ALA A 5 5.63 2.09 3.25
N ILE A 6 4.75 2.00 2.26
CA ILE A 6 4.41 3.10 1.33
C ILE A 6 3.03 3.64 1.72
N VAL A 7 2.83 4.95 1.67
CA VAL A 7 1.52 5.57 1.96
C VAL A 7 0.86 6.16 0.71
N ASP A 8 -0.46 6.03 0.65
CA ASP A 8 -1.35 6.56 -0.39
C ASP A 8 -1.86 7.99 -0.06
N THR A 9 -2.20 8.77 -1.09
CA THR A 9 -2.80 10.11 -1.03
C THR A 9 -4.02 10.14 -0.11
N ASN A 10 -4.95 9.20 -0.27
CA ASN A 10 -6.21 9.19 0.49
C ASN A 10 -5.99 9.03 1.99
N VAL A 11 -5.01 8.22 2.39
CA VAL A 11 -4.66 8.04 3.80
C VAL A 11 -4.07 9.31 4.38
N LEU A 12 -3.19 10.00 3.65
CA LEU A 12 -2.60 11.25 4.09
C LEU A 12 -3.65 12.35 4.27
N ILE A 13 -4.61 12.47 3.35
CA ILE A 13 -5.73 13.41 3.46
C ILE A 13 -6.60 13.09 4.68
N TYR A 14 -6.93 11.82 4.89
CA TYR A 14 -7.75 11.41 6.01
C TYR A 14 -7.03 11.58 7.36
N ALA A 15 -5.71 11.30 7.39
CA ALA A 15 -4.87 11.53 8.56
C ALA A 15 -4.79 13.02 8.93
N ALA A 16 -4.62 13.89 7.91
CA ALA A 16 -4.63 15.33 8.09
C ALA A 16 -5.97 15.84 8.64
N LEU A 17 -7.09 15.34 8.10
CA LEU A 17 -8.43 15.67 8.61
C LEU A 17 -8.62 15.24 10.07
N SER A 18 -8.09 14.08 10.45
CA SER A 18 -8.33 13.44 11.74
C SER A 18 -7.28 13.75 12.80
N GLY A 19 -6.23 14.52 12.46
CA GLY A 19 -5.11 14.79 13.36
C GLY A 19 -4.29 13.54 13.72
N ILE A 20 -4.23 12.55 12.82
CA ILE A 20 -3.51 11.28 13.05
C ILE A 20 -2.09 11.39 12.49
N ASP A 21 -1.08 11.07 13.31
CA ASP A 21 0.29 10.89 12.84
C ASP A 21 0.47 9.46 12.32
N VAL A 22 0.52 9.32 10.98
CA VAL A 22 0.66 8.01 10.31
C VAL A 22 1.98 7.34 10.69
N ARG A 23 3.09 8.08 10.74
CA ARG A 23 4.42 7.50 11.03
C ARG A 23 4.44 6.94 12.45
N ARG A 24 3.98 7.75 13.41
CA ARG A 24 3.93 7.33 14.81
C ARG A 24 2.99 6.14 14.99
N GLY A 25 1.81 6.20 14.38
CA GLY A 25 0.80 5.15 14.48
C GLY A 25 1.25 3.78 13.97
N VAL A 26 1.85 3.71 12.77
CA VAL A 26 2.35 2.43 12.25
C VAL A 26 3.60 1.93 12.98
N SER A 27 4.43 2.83 13.50
CA SER A 27 5.60 2.45 14.30
C SER A 27 5.18 1.84 15.64
N GLU A 28 4.29 2.49 16.38
CA GLU A 28 3.83 2.04 17.71
C GLU A 28 2.97 0.76 17.63
N GLN A 29 2.15 0.62 16.59
CA GLN A 29 1.17 -0.47 16.51
C GLN A 29 1.66 -1.67 15.70
N LEU A 30 2.51 -1.46 14.69
CA LEU A 30 2.92 -2.50 13.73
C LEU A 30 4.44 -2.69 13.62
N GLY A 31 5.26 -1.88 14.31
CA GLY A 31 6.73 -1.96 14.23
C GLY A 31 7.32 -1.44 12.91
N ILE A 32 6.56 -0.62 12.16
CA ILE A 32 7.03 -0.04 10.90
C ILE A 32 7.70 1.31 11.20
N HIS A 33 9.02 1.37 11.03
CA HIS A 33 9.81 2.54 11.43
C HIS A 33 10.03 3.54 10.30
N ARG A 34 9.84 3.13 9.04
CA ARG A 34 9.99 4.01 7.87
C ARG A 34 8.71 4.01 7.04
N VAL A 35 8.21 5.21 6.76
CA VAL A 35 7.09 5.41 5.84
C VAL A 35 7.59 6.23 4.68
N PHE A 36 7.38 5.71 3.48
CA PHE A 36 7.78 6.33 2.24
C PHE A 36 6.58 6.92 1.50
N VAL A 37 6.78 8.09 0.91
CA VAL A 37 5.80 8.74 0.04
C VAL A 37 6.30 8.65 -1.41
N PRO A 38 5.58 7.97 -2.31
CA PRO A 38 5.90 8.00 -3.74
C PRO A 38 5.79 9.42 -4.31
N LEU A 39 6.67 9.79 -5.25
CA LEU A 39 6.57 11.11 -5.88
C LEU A 39 5.22 11.37 -6.56
N CYS A 40 4.54 10.35 -7.07
CA CYS A 40 3.21 10.49 -7.66
C CYS A 40 2.14 10.90 -6.63
N VAL A 41 2.28 10.46 -5.37
CA VAL A 41 1.41 10.87 -4.26
C VAL A 41 1.65 12.35 -3.92
N LEU A 42 2.90 12.80 -3.90
CA LEU A 42 3.21 14.23 -3.71
C LEU A 42 2.62 15.10 -4.84
N ARG A 43 2.74 14.66 -6.09
CA ARG A 43 2.16 15.35 -7.25
C ARG A 43 0.63 15.44 -7.15
N GLU A 44 -0.02 14.35 -6.74
CA GLU A 44 -1.46 14.31 -6.56
C GLU A 44 -1.92 15.24 -5.42
N LEU A 45 -1.25 15.20 -4.28
CA LEU A 45 -1.52 16.12 -3.16
C LEU A 45 -1.39 17.58 -3.58
N GLU A 46 -0.32 17.93 -4.31
CA GLU A 46 -0.11 19.29 -4.82
C GLU A 46 -1.27 19.73 -5.74
N ALA A 47 -1.72 18.87 -6.65
CA ALA A 47 -2.86 19.14 -7.52
C ALA A 47 -4.17 19.34 -6.73
N LEU A 48 -4.36 18.59 -5.64
CA LEU A 48 -5.55 18.65 -4.79
C LEU A 48 -5.60 19.87 -3.86
N ARG A 49 -4.50 20.61 -3.66
CA ARG A 49 -4.46 21.79 -2.75
C ARG A 49 -5.51 22.85 -3.07
N LYS A 50 -5.93 22.96 -4.34
CA LYS A 50 -6.91 23.94 -4.80
C LYS A 50 -8.36 23.54 -4.54
N SER A 51 -8.64 22.25 -4.41
CA SER A 51 -10.00 21.70 -4.35
C SER A 51 -10.30 20.97 -3.04
N VAL A 52 -9.28 20.51 -2.32
CA VAL A 52 -9.42 19.72 -1.09
C VAL A 52 -8.82 20.49 0.09
N ARG A 53 -9.68 20.90 1.02
CA ARG A 53 -9.32 21.72 2.21
C ARG A 53 -8.10 21.20 2.98
N HIS A 54 -7.95 19.88 3.12
CA HIS A 54 -6.91 19.25 3.93
C HIS A 54 -5.68 18.80 3.13
N ALA A 55 -5.65 18.99 1.80
CA ALA A 55 -4.53 18.55 0.97
C ALA A 55 -3.23 19.32 1.29
N SER A 56 -3.31 20.60 1.66
CA SER A 56 -2.10 21.35 2.06
C SER A 56 -1.48 20.81 3.35
N LEU A 57 -2.29 20.43 4.33
CA LEU A 57 -1.80 19.81 5.57
C LEU A 57 -1.25 18.40 5.30
N ALA A 58 -1.95 17.61 4.47
CA ALA A 58 -1.48 16.30 4.06
C ALA A 58 -0.13 16.35 3.33
N LEU A 59 0.07 17.36 2.47
CA LEU A 59 1.36 17.58 1.80
C LEU A 59 2.46 17.97 2.80
N GLU A 60 2.16 18.83 3.77
CA GLU A 60 3.11 19.17 4.83
C GLU A 60 3.52 17.93 5.62
N MET A 61 2.56 17.08 5.98
CA MET A 61 2.84 15.80 6.64
C MET A 61 3.74 14.90 5.77
N ALA A 62 3.42 14.79 4.47
CA ALA A 62 4.18 14.00 3.51
C ALA A 62 5.61 14.51 3.31
N SER A 63 5.82 15.82 3.35
CA SER A 63 7.16 16.44 3.21
C SER A 63 8.15 16.07 4.32
N ARG A 64 7.64 15.53 5.44
CA ARG A 64 8.43 15.07 6.60
C ARG A 64 8.70 13.54 6.56
N MET A 65 8.31 12.88 5.47
CA MET A 65 8.53 11.46 5.22
C MET A 65 9.60 11.27 4.14
N ASP A 66 10.24 10.10 4.11
CA ASP A 66 11.19 9.77 3.05
C ASP A 66 10.44 9.59 1.73
N THR A 67 11.04 9.98 0.61
CA THR A 67 10.40 9.88 -0.72
C THR A 67 10.92 8.71 -1.53
N LEU A 68 10.06 8.15 -2.40
CA LEU A 68 10.45 7.14 -3.39
C LEU A 68 10.16 7.62 -4.82
N GLU A 69 11.13 7.42 -5.70
CA GLU A 69 10.97 7.63 -7.14
C GLU A 69 9.81 6.79 -7.69
N SER A 70 9.01 7.43 -8.54
CA SER A 70 7.78 6.82 -9.04
C SER A 70 7.32 7.44 -10.36
N GLU A 71 6.96 6.57 -11.29
CA GLU A 71 6.47 6.91 -12.62
C GLU A 71 4.95 6.75 -12.69
N GLY A 72 4.31 7.50 -13.60
CA GLY A 72 2.85 7.49 -13.75
C GLY A 72 2.10 8.27 -12.67
N SER A 73 0.83 7.96 -12.51
CA SER A 73 -0.13 8.65 -11.63
C SER A 73 -1.18 7.69 -11.05
N GLY A 74 -1.80 8.08 -9.95
CA GLY A 74 -2.89 7.33 -9.31
C GLY A 74 -2.47 5.94 -8.84
N ASP A 75 -3.44 5.03 -8.78
CA ASP A 75 -3.27 3.66 -8.28
C ASP A 75 -2.17 2.87 -9.02
N ASP A 76 -2.04 3.04 -10.33
CA ASP A 76 -1.06 2.29 -11.14
C ASP A 76 0.38 2.62 -10.73
N CYS A 77 0.62 3.89 -10.38
CA CYS A 77 1.90 4.30 -9.82
C CYS A 77 2.18 3.58 -8.48
N ILE A 78 1.19 3.57 -7.57
CA ILE A 78 1.35 2.94 -6.25
C ILE A 78 1.60 1.43 -6.40
N VAL A 79 0.85 0.76 -7.26
CA VAL A 79 1.04 -0.66 -7.58
C VAL A 79 2.45 -0.92 -8.12
N SER A 80 2.93 -0.10 -9.04
CA SER A 80 4.28 -0.22 -9.62
C SER A 80 5.38 -0.09 -8.55
N VAL A 81 5.31 0.94 -7.69
CA VAL A 81 6.29 1.15 -6.62
C VAL A 81 6.24 0.01 -5.60
N ALA A 82 5.04 -0.42 -5.19
CA ALA A 82 4.89 -1.51 -4.23
C ALA A 82 5.39 -2.85 -4.80
N SER A 83 5.16 -3.11 -6.09
CA SER A 83 5.64 -4.32 -6.77
C SER A 83 7.17 -4.36 -6.86
N ARG A 84 7.81 -3.22 -7.14
CA ARG A 84 9.27 -3.13 -7.24
C ARG A 84 9.96 -3.23 -5.87
N THR A 85 9.34 -2.71 -4.82
CA THR A 85 9.96 -2.62 -3.48
C THR A 85 9.56 -3.75 -2.54
N GLY A 86 8.45 -4.44 -2.82
CA GLY A 86 7.87 -5.45 -1.92
C GLY A 86 7.27 -4.88 -0.63
N MET A 87 7.21 -3.55 -0.48
CA MET A 87 6.71 -2.90 0.73
C MET A 87 5.18 -2.98 0.83
N PRO A 88 4.62 -3.13 2.04
CA PRO A 88 3.19 -3.00 2.24
C PRO A 88 2.72 -1.58 1.93
N VAL A 89 1.48 -1.47 1.43
CA VAL A 89 0.85 -0.18 1.12
C VAL A 89 -0.18 0.17 2.19
N ILE A 90 -0.07 1.37 2.77
CA ILE A 90 -1.06 1.95 3.68
C ILE A 90 -2.14 2.61 2.83
N THR A 91 -3.30 1.96 2.71
CA THR A 91 -4.45 2.44 1.93
C THR A 91 -5.75 1.85 2.48
N ASP A 92 -6.81 2.66 2.44
CA ASP A 92 -8.18 2.22 2.76
C ASP A 92 -9.05 2.00 1.52
N ASP A 93 -8.50 2.20 0.31
CA ASP A 93 -9.24 1.99 -0.93
C ASP A 93 -9.48 0.49 -1.20
N ALA A 94 -10.73 0.12 -1.43
CA ALA A 94 -11.10 -1.28 -1.64
C ALA A 94 -10.60 -1.83 -2.98
N GLY A 95 -10.58 -1.01 -4.04
CA GLY A 95 -10.11 -1.37 -5.37
C GLY A 95 -8.60 -1.59 -5.38
N LEU A 96 -7.83 -0.62 -4.89
CA LEU A 96 -6.37 -0.71 -4.79
C LEU A 96 -5.94 -1.90 -3.91
N ARG A 97 -6.60 -2.13 -2.76
CA ARG A 97 -6.32 -3.31 -1.93
C ARG A 97 -6.58 -4.63 -2.67
N ALA A 98 -7.66 -4.70 -3.44
CA ALA A 98 -7.96 -5.90 -4.21
C ALA A 98 -6.85 -6.16 -5.25
N ARG A 99 -6.42 -5.12 -5.97
CA ARG A 99 -5.33 -5.20 -6.96
C ARG A 99 -4.01 -5.64 -6.31
N LEU A 100 -3.56 -4.96 -5.27
CA LEU A 100 -2.32 -5.28 -4.55
C LEU A 100 -2.33 -6.72 -4.01
N ARG A 101 -3.47 -7.18 -3.48
CA ARG A 101 -3.62 -8.55 -2.98
C ARG A 101 -3.45 -9.61 -4.07
N THR A 102 -3.93 -9.35 -5.30
CA THR A 102 -3.73 -10.30 -6.41
C THR A 102 -2.25 -10.46 -6.78
N MET A 103 -1.42 -9.48 -6.42
CA MET A 103 0.02 -9.47 -6.65
C MET A 103 0.82 -9.95 -5.43
N GLY A 104 0.16 -10.45 -4.38
CA GLY A 104 0.82 -10.87 -3.14
C GLY A 104 1.33 -9.72 -2.27
N ILE A 105 0.97 -8.47 -2.60
CA ILE A 105 1.41 -7.29 -1.86
C ILE A 105 0.47 -7.05 -0.68
N ARG A 106 1.05 -6.91 0.51
CA ARG A 106 0.31 -6.66 1.75
C ARG A 106 -0.18 -5.22 1.81
N THR A 107 -1.29 -5.02 2.51
CA THR A 107 -1.86 -3.69 2.71
C THR A 107 -2.17 -3.44 4.18
N ILE A 108 -2.16 -2.18 4.58
CA ILE A 108 -2.44 -1.73 5.93
C ILE A 108 -3.60 -0.73 5.85
N SER A 109 -4.68 -1.02 6.58
CA SER A 109 -5.85 -0.13 6.72
C SER A 109 -5.70 0.80 7.92
N MET A 110 -6.28 1.99 7.86
CA MET A 110 -6.36 2.94 8.97
C MET A 110 -7.81 3.19 9.38
N SER A 111 -8.18 2.84 10.61
CA SER A 111 -9.52 3.12 11.12
C SER A 111 -9.69 4.60 11.46
N ARG A 112 -10.95 5.01 11.67
CA ARG A 112 -11.26 6.40 12.06
C ARG A 112 -10.61 6.87 13.36
N ASN A 113 -10.31 5.93 14.26
CA ASN A 113 -9.70 6.19 15.55
C ASN A 113 -8.17 6.05 15.52
N GLY A 114 -7.54 5.98 14.34
CA GLY A 114 -6.09 5.85 14.20
C GLY A 114 -5.53 4.47 14.52
N VAL A 115 -6.38 3.43 14.52
CA VAL A 115 -5.89 2.03 14.61
C VAL A 115 -5.45 1.55 13.22
N PHE A 116 -4.22 1.03 13.14
CA PHE A 116 -3.62 0.44 11.95
C PHE A 116 -3.67 -1.08 12.01
N ARG A 117 -4.05 -1.73 10.91
CA ARG A 117 -4.06 -3.20 10.82
C ARG A 117 -3.62 -3.65 9.45
N TYR A 118 -2.81 -4.71 9.41
CA TYR A 118 -2.65 -5.46 8.17
C TYR A 118 -4.00 -6.01 7.73
N SER A 119 -4.33 -5.79 6.46
CA SER A 119 -5.46 -6.45 5.81
C SER A 119 -5.23 -7.95 5.88
N ARG A 120 -6.25 -8.71 6.30
CA ARG A 120 -6.18 -10.17 6.26
C ARG A 120 -5.99 -10.61 4.81
N GLY A 121 -4.88 -11.27 4.52
CA GLY A 121 -4.76 -12.05 3.30
C GLY A 121 -5.83 -13.14 3.33
N ARG A 122 -6.44 -13.46 2.18
CA ARG A 122 -6.92 -14.83 2.04
C ARG A 122 -5.66 -15.68 2.03
N SER A 123 -5.53 -16.59 2.99
CA SER A 123 -4.50 -17.62 2.96
C SER A 123 -4.38 -18.14 1.53
N LEU A 124 -3.18 -18.05 0.96
CA LEU A 124 -2.84 -18.75 -0.29
C LEU A 124 -2.43 -20.21 0.02
N ASP A 125 -2.83 -20.75 1.18
CA ASP A 125 -2.63 -22.14 1.60
C ASP A 125 -3.51 -23.13 0.80
N GLY A 126 -3.73 -22.86 -0.48
CA GLY A 126 -4.50 -23.71 -1.40
C GLY A 126 -4.09 -23.59 -2.86
N ALA A 127 -2.92 -23.00 -3.16
CA ALA A 127 -2.41 -22.84 -4.53
C ALA A 127 -1.09 -23.58 -4.80
N GLU A 128 -0.75 -24.60 -4.00
CA GLU A 128 0.29 -25.58 -4.32
C GLU A 128 -0.33 -26.97 -4.47
N GLU A 129 -0.89 -27.28 -5.65
CA GLU A 129 -0.97 -28.67 -6.16
C GLU A 129 -1.43 -28.73 -7.63
N LEU A 130 -0.72 -28.05 -8.54
CA LEU A 130 -0.79 -28.40 -9.96
C LEU A 130 0.61 -28.30 -10.60
N SER A 131 1.48 -29.23 -10.19
CA SER A 131 2.70 -29.58 -10.91
C SER A 131 3.04 -31.04 -10.59
N GLY A 132 2.66 -31.96 -11.48
CA GLY A 132 3.00 -33.39 -11.40
C GLY A 132 2.40 -34.17 -12.57
N PRO A 133 3.08 -35.20 -13.10
CA PRO A 133 3.45 -35.28 -14.52
C PRO A 133 2.40 -35.91 -15.44
N GLN A 134 2.37 -35.44 -16.70
CA GLN A 134 1.75 -36.15 -17.81
C GLN A 134 2.51 -37.47 -18.07
N GLY A 135 1.98 -38.56 -17.52
CA GLY A 135 2.42 -39.91 -17.86
C GLY A 135 2.04 -40.25 -19.30
N HIS A 136 3.05 -40.38 -20.16
CA HIS A 136 2.97 -41.11 -21.42
C HIS A 136 2.36 -42.50 -21.18
N LYS A 137 1.19 -42.78 -21.74
CA LYS A 137 0.75 -44.16 -21.99
C LYS A 137 1.18 -44.55 -23.40
N GLU A 138 2.30 -45.25 -23.47
CA GLU A 138 2.62 -46.15 -24.57
C GLU A 138 1.47 -47.15 -24.73
N ARG A 139 0.89 -47.22 -25.93
CA ARG A 139 0.04 -48.34 -26.35
C ARG A 139 0.95 -49.34 -27.03
N GLY A 140 1.18 -50.47 -26.37
CA GLY A 140 1.85 -51.62 -26.94
C GLY A 140 0.96 -52.85 -26.79
N ARG A 141 0.74 -53.51 -27.94
CA ARG A 141 0.10 -54.82 -28.19
C ARG A 141 -1.40 -54.81 -28.46
#